data_AF-A0A811UFS5-F1
#
_entry.id   AF-A0A811UFS5-F1
#
_cell.length_a   1.000
_cell.length_b   1.000
_cell.length_c   1.000
_cell.angle_alpha   90.00
_cell.angle_beta   90.00
_cell.angle_gamma   90.00
#
_symmetry.space_group_name_H-M   'P 1'
#
loop_
_entity.id
_entity.type
_entity.pdbx_description
1 polymer ?
#
loop_
_entity_poly.entity_id
_entity_poly.type
_entity_poly.pdbx_seq_one_letter_code
_entity_poly.pdbx_strand_id
1 'polypeptide(L)'
;MENKLRTILSRQEIYKMIDLWGEYIDQLHAKHRNKDIYKDMSLEFRRRYRLTLSSGEIRTRINNLKKKFKLERKNVLSGRGASKWPYYLKVHKILVEGKPSRLGESFEESYADEEEADNTRPCVGESFRIPELLEKLKEDEDDASSSIGTNHQGKFFEEEFLKIAKEEQKNMKKYFENSLENEQKIIKLLEKNNDLISQLMHKA
;
A
#
# COMPACT_ATOMS: atom_id res chain seq x y z
N MET A 1 -18.01 -2.30 -19.12
CA MET A 1 -16.67 -1.85 -18.67
C MET A 1 -16.50 -2.32 -17.24
N GLU A 2 -15.67 -3.33 -17.02
CA GLU A 2 -15.43 -3.87 -15.68
C GLU A 2 -14.63 -2.85 -14.87
N ASN A 3 -15.22 -2.37 -13.77
CA ASN A 3 -14.54 -1.48 -12.84
C ASN A 3 -13.47 -2.29 -12.10
N LYS A 4 -12.25 -2.26 -12.62
CA LYS A 4 -11.11 -2.93 -12.01
C LYS A 4 -10.81 -2.30 -10.65
N LEU A 5 -11.18 -3.01 -9.58
CA LEU A 5 -10.91 -2.62 -8.20
C LEU A 5 -9.40 -2.42 -8.01
N ARG A 6 -9.00 -1.28 -7.44
CA ARG A 6 -7.60 -0.99 -7.17
C ARG A 6 -7.15 -1.78 -5.96
N THR A 7 -6.26 -2.75 -6.14
CA THR A 7 -5.64 -3.50 -5.03
C THR A 7 -5.00 -2.52 -4.04
N ILE A 8 -5.39 -2.51 -2.77
CA ILE A 8 -4.70 -1.71 -1.76
C ILE A 8 -3.48 -2.52 -1.29
N LEU A 9 -2.30 -1.91 -1.28
CA LEU A 9 -1.08 -2.55 -0.78
C LEU A 9 -0.78 -2.04 0.63
N SER A 10 -0.46 -2.95 1.53
CA SER A 10 0.05 -2.62 2.85
C SER A 10 1.43 -1.95 2.78
N ARG A 11 1.86 -1.34 3.88
CA ARG A 11 3.17 -0.70 3.95
C ARG A 11 4.32 -1.65 3.60
N GLN A 12 4.26 -2.89 4.10
CA GLN A 12 5.27 -3.90 3.84
C GLN A 12 5.31 -4.32 2.38
N GLU A 13 4.15 -4.40 1.73
CA GLU A 13 4.05 -4.77 0.31
C GLU A 13 4.58 -3.66 -0.59
N ILE A 14 4.37 -2.39 -0.22
CA ILE A 14 4.98 -1.25 -0.91
C ILE A 14 6.51 -1.32 -0.78
N TYR A 15 7.06 -1.65 0.40
CA TYR A 15 8.51 -1.85 0.55
C TYR A 15 9.03 -2.97 -0.36
N LYS A 16 8.37 -4.13 -0.38
CA LYS A 16 8.73 -5.25 -1.28
C LYS A 16 8.71 -4.82 -2.75
N MET A 17 7.74 -3.98 -3.14
CA MET A 17 7.66 -3.45 -4.50
C MET A 17 8.79 -2.46 -4.79
N ILE A 18 9.18 -1.64 -3.82
CA ILE A 18 10.32 -0.72 -3.94
C ILE A 18 11.64 -1.50 -4.05
N ASP A 19 11.81 -2.56 -3.28
CA ASP A 19 12.98 -3.45 -3.38
C ASP A 19 13.10 -4.04 -4.79
N LEU A 20 12.02 -4.63 -5.29
CA LEU A 20 11.99 -5.17 -6.64
C LEU A 20 12.24 -4.08 -7.70
N TRP A 21 11.69 -2.88 -7.50
CA TRP A 21 11.97 -1.76 -8.41
C TRP A 21 13.46 -1.38 -8.41
N GLY A 22 14.12 -1.38 -7.24
CA GLY A 22 15.55 -1.15 -7.14
C GLY A 22 16.37 -2.15 -7.95
N GLU A 23 16.01 -3.44 -7.94
CA GLU A 23 16.69 -4.48 -8.74
C GLU A 23 16.56 -4.26 -10.26
N TYR A 24 15.45 -3.66 -10.69
CA TYR A 24 15.14 -3.46 -12.12
C TYR A 24 15.51 -2.06 -12.63
N ILE A 25 16.10 -1.19 -11.79
CA ILE A 25 16.32 0.22 -12.12
C ILE A 25 17.20 0.40 -13.37
N ASP A 26 18.27 -0.38 -13.49
CA ASP A 26 19.20 -0.30 -14.61
C ASP A 26 18.54 -0.69 -15.93
N GLN A 27 17.74 -1.75 -15.91
CA GLN A 27 16.98 -2.20 -17.07
C GLN A 27 15.96 -1.15 -17.49
N LEU A 28 15.27 -0.54 -16.51
CA LEU A 28 14.31 0.55 -16.75
C LEU A 28 14.98 1.81 -17.30
N HIS A 29 16.25 2.06 -17.01
CA HIS A 29 17.00 3.18 -17.60
C HIS A 29 17.58 2.83 -18.99
N ALA A 30 17.90 1.56 -19.25
CA ALA A 30 18.55 1.15 -20.49
C ALA A 30 17.61 1.15 -21.70
N LYS A 31 16.30 0.93 -21.53
CA LYS A 31 15.33 0.85 -22.63
C LYS A 31 14.41 2.06 -22.67
N HIS A 32 14.13 2.57 -23.87
CA HIS A 32 13.12 3.62 -24.08
C HIS A 32 11.68 3.07 -23.94
N ARG A 33 11.47 1.79 -24.30
CA ARG A 33 10.17 1.12 -24.18
C ARG A 33 10.23 0.03 -23.11
N ASN A 34 9.74 0.36 -21.92
CA ASN A 34 9.86 -0.49 -20.72
C ASN A 34 8.66 -1.41 -20.45
N LYS A 35 7.80 -1.62 -21.45
CA LYS A 35 6.55 -2.38 -21.26
C LYS A 35 6.83 -3.81 -20.79
N ASP A 36 7.80 -4.48 -21.39
CA ASP A 36 8.12 -5.87 -21.05
C ASP A 36 8.82 -5.98 -19.70
N ILE A 37 9.66 -5.00 -19.34
CA ILE A 37 10.29 -4.93 -18.01
C ILE A 37 9.22 -4.89 -16.91
N TYR A 38 8.16 -4.10 -17.08
CA TYR A 38 7.06 -4.07 -16.10
C TYR A 38 6.25 -5.38 -16.06
N LYS A 39 6.21 -6.16 -17.16
CA LYS A 39 5.63 -7.51 -17.13
C LYS A 39 6.51 -8.46 -16.34
N ASP A 40 7.83 -8.40 -16.54
CA ASP A 40 8.79 -9.24 -15.83
C ASP A 40 8.77 -8.92 -14.33
N MET A 41 8.74 -7.63 -13.97
CA MET A 41 8.55 -7.20 -12.58
C MET A 41 7.23 -7.72 -11.99
N SER A 42 6.13 -7.72 -12.76
CA SER A 42 4.83 -8.26 -12.31
C SER A 42 4.90 -9.75 -12.04
N LEU A 43 5.58 -10.51 -12.91
CA LEU A 43 5.77 -11.94 -12.74
C LEU A 43 6.66 -12.24 -11.53
N GLU A 44 7.78 -11.54 -11.38
CA GLU A 44 8.67 -11.69 -10.24
C GLU A 44 8.01 -11.31 -8.92
N PHE A 45 7.23 -10.22 -8.89
CA PHE A 45 6.49 -9.80 -7.71
C PHE A 45 5.51 -10.88 -7.24
N ARG A 46 4.81 -11.50 -8.20
CA ARG A 46 3.93 -12.65 -7.93
C ARG A 46 4.70 -13.87 -7.45
N ARG A 47 5.83 -14.17 -8.09
CA ARG A 47 6.66 -15.34 -7.76
C ARG A 47 7.22 -15.24 -6.34
N ARG A 48 7.80 -14.08 -5.97
CA ARG A 48 8.48 -13.87 -4.68
C ARG A 48 7.53 -13.63 -3.52
N TYR A 49 6.45 -12.86 -3.74
CA TYR A 49 5.61 -12.37 -2.65
C TYR A 49 4.18 -12.90 -2.68
N ARG A 50 3.83 -13.73 -3.67
CA ARG A 50 2.48 -14.30 -3.86
C ARG A 50 1.38 -13.23 -4.04
N LEU A 51 1.75 -12.04 -4.50
CA LEU A 51 0.84 -10.92 -4.73
C LEU A 51 0.64 -10.69 -6.23
N THR A 52 -0.62 -10.58 -6.65
CA THR A 52 -0.98 -10.36 -8.05
C THR A 52 -1.15 -8.88 -8.33
N LEU A 53 -0.08 -8.24 -8.82
CA LEU A 53 -0.16 -6.91 -9.42
C LEU A 53 0.03 -7.00 -10.92
N SER A 54 -0.78 -6.30 -11.69
CA SER A 54 -0.60 -6.10 -13.12
C SER A 54 0.62 -5.21 -13.38
N SER A 55 1.26 -5.40 -14.53
CA SER A 55 2.35 -4.53 -15.01
C SER A 55 1.97 -3.04 -15.03
N GLY A 56 0.72 -2.73 -15.40
CA GLY A 56 0.19 -1.37 -15.39
C GLY A 56 0.05 -0.79 -13.97
N GLU A 57 -0.29 -1.61 -12.98
CA GLU A 57 -0.41 -1.19 -11.59
C GLU A 57 0.97 -0.92 -10.98
N ILE A 58 1.94 -1.79 -11.24
CA ILE A 58 3.33 -1.59 -10.81
C ILE A 58 3.87 -0.28 -11.39
N ARG A 59 3.71 -0.06 -12.71
CA ARG A 59 4.13 1.17 -13.37
C ARG A 59 3.48 2.41 -12.74
N THR A 60 2.16 2.38 -12.55
CA THR A 60 1.41 3.50 -11.96
C THR A 60 1.89 3.80 -10.54
N ARG A 61 2.12 2.78 -9.73
CA ARG A 61 2.61 2.95 -8.35
C ARG A 61 4.01 3.53 -8.30
N ILE A 62 4.92 3.03 -9.14
CA ILE A 62 6.28 3.59 -9.25
C ILE A 62 6.22 5.06 -9.66
N ASN A 63 5.37 5.42 -10.62
CA ASN A 63 5.19 6.82 -11.01
C ASN A 63 4.67 7.68 -9.85
N ASN A 64 3.73 7.18 -9.05
CA ASN A 64 3.24 7.89 -7.87
C ASN A 64 4.34 8.04 -6.80
N LEU A 65 5.17 7.02 -6.58
CA LEU A 65 6.32 7.10 -5.69
C LEU A 65 7.32 8.16 -6.17
N LYS A 66 7.64 8.19 -7.47
CA LYS A 66 8.53 9.21 -8.07
C LYS A 66 7.96 10.63 -7.89
N LYS A 67 6.67 10.83 -8.18
CA LYS A 67 6.00 12.14 -8.01
C LYS A 67 6.05 12.59 -6.56
N LYS A 68 5.70 11.71 -5.62
CA LYS A 68 5.75 12.02 -4.19
C LYS A 68 7.17 12.32 -3.72
N PHE A 69 8.16 11.56 -4.19
CA PHE A 69 9.56 11.83 -3.89
C PHE A 69 10.02 13.23 -4.33
N LYS A 70 9.62 13.68 -5.53
CA LYS A 70 9.96 15.05 -5.99
C LYS A 70 9.44 16.13 -5.03
N LEU A 71 8.20 15.98 -4.57
CA LEU A 71 7.59 16.90 -3.60
C LEU A 71 8.32 16.88 -2.25
N GLU A 72 8.55 15.68 -1.71
CA GLU A 72 9.26 15.49 -0.43
C GLU A 72 10.70 16.02 -0.51
N ARG A 73 11.41 15.77 -1.62
CA ARG A 73 12.78 16.26 -1.83
C ARG A 73 12.83 17.78 -1.87
N LYS A 74 11.86 18.44 -2.54
CA LYS A 74 11.75 19.91 -2.53
C LYS A 74 11.57 20.42 -1.09
N ASN A 75 10.70 19.78 -0.31
CA ASN A 75 10.46 20.17 1.09
C ASN A 75 11.71 20.00 1.97
N VAL A 76 12.45 18.89 1.81
CA VAL A 76 13.70 18.63 2.54
C VAL A 76 14.77 19.68 2.17
N LEU A 77 14.94 19.98 0.89
CA LEU A 77 15.90 20.99 0.42
C LEU A 77 15.53 22.40 0.86
N SER A 78 14.25 22.73 0.98
CA SER A 78 13.77 24.01 1.52
C SER A 78 13.92 24.15 3.04
N GLY A 79 14.62 23.22 3.71
CA GLY A 79 14.93 23.32 5.14
C GLY A 79 13.74 23.03 6.06
N ARG A 80 12.63 22.48 5.55
CA ARG A 80 11.44 22.11 6.37
C ARG A 80 11.63 20.84 7.21
N GLY A 81 12.88 20.42 7.44
CA GLY A 81 13.24 19.21 8.18
C GLY A 81 13.27 17.95 7.32
N ALA A 82 13.62 16.82 7.96
CA ALA A 82 13.66 15.51 7.31
C ALA A 82 12.26 15.04 6.86
N SER A 83 12.18 14.29 5.76
CA SER A 83 10.90 13.78 5.26
C SER A 83 10.29 12.78 6.24
N LYS A 84 9.00 12.97 6.56
CA LYS A 84 8.19 12.02 7.36
C LYS A 84 7.71 10.82 6.54
N TRP A 85 7.98 10.81 5.24
CA TRP A 85 7.50 9.75 4.37
C TRP A 85 8.35 8.48 4.52
N PRO A 86 7.78 7.34 4.95
CA PRO A 86 8.55 6.14 5.32
C PRO A 86 9.39 5.56 4.16
N TYR A 87 9.02 5.84 2.92
CA TYR A 87 9.71 5.32 1.74
C TYR A 87 10.80 6.26 1.22
N TYR A 88 10.95 7.47 1.79
CA TYR A 88 11.81 8.53 1.25
C TYR A 88 13.24 8.06 1.03
N LEU A 89 13.90 7.52 2.05
CA LEU A 89 15.30 7.10 1.98
C LEU A 89 15.52 6.00 0.93
N LYS A 90 14.60 5.05 0.84
CA LYS A 90 14.73 3.91 -0.08
C LYS A 90 14.53 4.34 -1.53
N VAL A 91 13.55 5.22 -1.77
CA VAL A 91 13.32 5.82 -3.08
C VAL A 91 14.45 6.79 -3.46
N HIS A 92 14.98 7.55 -2.49
CA HIS A 92 16.17 8.40 -2.68
C HIS A 92 17.36 7.58 -3.17
N LYS A 93 17.65 6.46 -2.48
CA LYS A 93 18.73 5.54 -2.87
C LYS A 93 18.58 5.07 -4.31
N ILE A 94 17.39 4.62 -4.71
CA ILE A 94 17.15 4.14 -6.08
C ILE A 94 17.32 5.25 -7.12
N LEU A 95 16.83 6.46 -6.84
CA LEU A 95 16.79 7.56 -7.83
C LEU A 95 18.06 8.40 -7.91
N VAL A 96 18.79 8.52 -6.80
CA VAL A 96 19.95 9.42 -6.65
C VAL A 96 21.25 8.61 -6.58
N GLU A 97 21.29 7.57 -5.75
CA GLU A 97 22.50 6.76 -5.52
C GLU A 97 22.59 5.56 -6.49
N GLY A 98 21.48 5.11 -7.06
CA GLY A 98 21.39 4.01 -8.02
C GLY A 98 21.82 4.37 -9.44
N LYS A 99 22.49 5.50 -9.65
CA LYS A 99 23.09 5.83 -10.94
C LYS A 99 24.47 5.15 -11.00
N PRO A 100 24.78 4.27 -11.97
CA PRO A 100 26.17 3.96 -12.26
C PRO A 100 26.86 5.29 -12.61
N SER A 101 27.93 5.61 -11.90
CA SER A 101 28.74 6.81 -12.12
C SER A 101 29.13 6.89 -13.60
N ARG A 102 28.41 7.69 -14.39
CA ARG A 102 29.01 8.34 -15.55
C ARG A 102 29.70 9.57 -15.00
N LEU A 103 31.00 9.42 -14.78
CA LEU A 103 31.91 10.46 -14.36
C LEU A 103 31.76 11.66 -15.33
N GLY A 104 31.33 12.81 -14.81
CA GLY A 104 31.44 14.09 -15.50
C GLY A 104 30.38 14.38 -16.55
N GLU A 105 29.15 14.69 -16.13
CA GLU A 105 28.26 15.58 -16.89
C GLU A 105 27.33 16.26 -15.88
N SER A 106 27.50 17.57 -15.70
CA SER A 106 26.50 18.39 -15.04
C SER A 106 25.23 18.30 -15.87
N PHE A 107 24.29 17.48 -15.43
CA PHE A 107 23.00 17.38 -16.11
C PHE A 107 22.16 18.61 -15.74
N GLU A 108 22.33 19.66 -16.53
CA GLU A 108 21.24 20.57 -16.87
C GLU A 108 20.14 19.69 -17.49
N GLU A 109 19.23 19.22 -16.64
CA GLU A 109 18.01 18.55 -17.09
C GLU A 109 17.14 19.66 -17.67
N SER A 110 17.23 19.88 -18.98
CA SER A 110 16.40 20.83 -19.71
C SER A 110 14.93 20.40 -19.57
N TYR A 111 14.18 21.19 -18.82
CA TYR A 111 12.74 21.09 -18.69
C TYR A 111 12.12 21.53 -20.01
N ALA A 112 11.45 20.61 -20.70
CA ALA A 112 10.48 21.00 -21.72
C ALA A 112 9.20 21.40 -20.97
N ASP A 113 9.08 22.69 -20.67
CA ASP A 113 7.82 23.36 -20.39
C ASP A 113 7.09 23.53 -21.72
N GLU A 114 5.94 22.91 -21.87
CA GLU A 114 4.91 23.35 -22.82
C GLU A 114 3.95 24.24 -22.01
N GLU A 115 4.30 25.53 -21.91
CA GLU A 115 3.35 26.60 -21.62
C GLU A 115 2.71 27.05 -22.94
N GLU A 116 1.40 26.90 -23.06
CA GLU A 116 0.58 27.72 -23.96
C GLU A 116 -0.19 28.73 -23.09
N ALA A 117 -0.19 29.96 -23.57
CA ALA A 117 -0.49 31.20 -22.86
C ALA A 117 -1.97 31.35 -22.44
N ASP A 118 -2.23 32.17 -21.41
CA ASP A 118 -2.82 33.51 -21.60
C ASP A 118 -3.16 34.22 -20.27
N ASN A 119 -2.84 35.52 -20.27
CA ASN A 119 -3.48 36.65 -19.56
C ASN A 119 -3.02 37.14 -18.16
N THR A 120 -2.07 38.07 -18.22
CA THR A 120 -2.08 39.44 -17.64
C THR A 120 -2.74 39.72 -16.27
N ARG A 121 -1.93 40.00 -15.23
CA ARG A 121 -1.69 41.36 -14.67
C ARG A 121 -0.81 41.35 -13.39
N PRO A 122 0.00 42.41 -13.15
CA PRO A 122 0.92 42.49 -12.01
C PRO A 122 0.31 43.28 -10.84
N CYS A 123 0.66 42.94 -9.60
CA CYS A 123 0.53 43.86 -8.47
C CYS A 123 1.62 43.63 -7.41
N VAL A 124 2.09 44.76 -6.90
CA VAL A 124 3.30 45.03 -6.11
C VAL A 124 3.20 44.41 -4.72
N GLY A 125 4.35 44.00 -4.18
CA GLY A 125 4.46 43.28 -2.93
C GLY A 125 4.17 44.09 -1.68
N GLU A 126 3.95 43.39 -0.58
CA GLU A 126 4.20 43.92 0.75
C GLU A 126 4.60 42.82 1.75
N SER A 127 5.52 43.24 2.60
CA SER A 127 6.33 42.56 3.60
C SER A 127 5.53 42.08 4.83
N PHE A 128 5.86 40.89 5.33
CA PHE A 128 5.94 40.49 6.75
C PHE A 128 4.73 40.68 7.71
N ARG A 129 4.22 39.58 8.31
CA ARG A 129 4.62 39.06 9.65
C ARG A 129 3.66 37.97 10.16
N ILE A 130 4.23 36.98 10.83
CA ILE A 130 3.58 36.04 11.75
C ILE A 130 3.35 36.75 13.10
N PRO A 131 2.23 36.49 13.79
CA PRO A 131 2.28 36.13 15.22
C PRO A 131 1.48 34.84 15.44
N GLU A 132 2.06 33.72 15.91
CA GLU A 132 2.47 33.44 17.29
C GLU A 132 1.41 33.87 18.31
N LEU A 133 0.59 32.91 18.75
CA LEU A 133 0.35 32.62 20.16
C LEU A 133 -0.47 31.33 20.32
N LEU A 134 0.26 30.29 20.70
CA LEU A 134 -0.23 29.07 21.33
C LEU A 134 -0.54 29.40 22.80
N GLU A 135 -1.80 29.35 23.23
CA GLU A 135 -2.20 28.81 24.54
C GLU A 135 -3.69 29.08 24.82
N LYS A 136 -4.48 28.00 24.83
CA LYS A 136 -5.40 27.67 25.92
C LYS A 136 -6.08 26.33 25.62
N LEU A 137 -5.62 25.32 26.34
CA LEU A 137 -6.42 24.14 26.66
C LEU A 137 -7.62 24.58 27.49
N LYS A 138 -8.82 24.10 27.13
CA LYS A 138 -9.75 23.42 28.05
C LYS A 138 -10.90 22.78 27.27
N GLU A 139 -11.31 21.66 27.84
CA GLU A 139 -12.31 20.68 27.42
C GLU A 139 -13.71 21.29 27.21
N ASP A 140 -14.53 20.65 26.37
CA ASP A 140 -15.88 20.16 26.73
C ASP A 140 -16.48 19.31 25.58
N GLU A 141 -17.18 18.25 25.96
CA GLU A 141 -17.85 17.27 25.10
C GLU A 141 -19.17 17.77 24.48
N ASP A 142 -19.64 16.96 23.52
CA ASP A 142 -21.02 16.74 23.05
C ASP A 142 -21.59 17.46 21.81
N ASP A 143 -21.95 16.58 20.87
CA ASP A 143 -23.07 16.59 19.92
C ASP A 143 -23.28 17.76 18.94
N ALA A 144 -22.96 17.49 17.67
CA ALA A 144 -23.88 17.78 16.56
C ALA A 144 -23.46 17.04 15.27
N SER A 145 -24.23 16.00 14.93
CA SER A 145 -24.32 15.50 13.55
C SER A 145 -24.93 16.55 12.62
N SER A 146 -24.39 16.64 11.40
CA SER A 146 -25.09 16.85 10.10
C SER A 146 -24.15 17.60 9.13
N SER A 147 -23.47 16.90 8.20
CA SER A 147 -23.89 16.65 6.80
C SER A 147 -23.54 17.85 5.88
N ILE A 148 -22.96 17.77 4.69
CA ILE A 148 -23.13 16.88 3.52
C ILE A 148 -21.85 16.94 2.67
N GLY A 149 -21.37 15.77 2.25
CA GLY A 149 -20.41 15.60 1.16
C GLY A 149 -20.57 14.19 0.61
N THR A 150 -21.52 13.99 -0.30
CA THR A 150 -22.01 12.71 -0.81
C THR A 150 -20.98 12.00 -1.70
N ASN A 151 -19.92 11.44 -1.12
CA ASN A 151 -19.02 10.52 -1.82
C ASN A 151 -19.68 9.14 -1.99
N HIS A 152 -20.30 8.93 -3.15
CA HIS A 152 -20.92 7.65 -3.55
C HIS A 152 -19.94 6.46 -3.63
N GLN A 153 -18.63 6.68 -3.45
CA GLN A 153 -17.64 5.61 -3.40
C GLN A 153 -17.54 4.92 -2.04
N GLY A 154 -17.84 5.60 -0.92
CA GLY A 154 -17.69 5.03 0.42
C GLY A 154 -18.66 3.89 0.73
N LYS A 155 -19.92 4.00 0.27
CA LYS A 155 -20.95 2.99 0.53
C LYS A 155 -20.67 1.64 -0.15
N PHE A 156 -20.09 1.67 -1.35
CA PHE A 156 -19.74 0.45 -2.09
C PHE A 156 -18.60 -0.32 -1.43
N PHE A 157 -17.57 0.38 -0.94
CA PHE A 157 -16.46 -0.24 -0.20
C PHE A 157 -16.93 -0.82 1.14
N GLU A 158 -17.85 -0.15 1.84
CA GLU A 158 -18.42 -0.65 3.10
C GLU A 158 -19.23 -1.94 2.88
N GLU A 159 -20.05 -2.00 1.83
CA GLU A 159 -20.83 -3.19 1.47
C GLU A 159 -19.96 -4.38 1.07
N GLU A 160 -18.89 -4.13 0.30
CA GLU A 160 -17.96 -5.18 -0.13
C GLU A 160 -17.15 -5.71 1.05
N PHE A 161 -16.69 -4.83 1.94
CA PHE A 161 -16.03 -5.22 3.19
C PHE A 161 -16.97 -6.05 4.07
N LEU A 162 -18.22 -5.63 4.22
CA LEU A 162 -19.23 -6.36 4.99
C LEU A 162 -19.54 -7.74 4.37
N LYS A 163 -19.51 -7.85 3.05
CA LYS A 163 -19.70 -9.11 2.33
C LYS A 163 -18.53 -10.07 2.56
N ILE A 164 -17.30 -9.57 2.51
CA ILE A 164 -16.09 -10.35 2.80
C ILE A 164 -16.12 -10.83 4.26
N ALA A 165 -16.41 -9.94 5.21
CA ALA A 165 -16.48 -10.30 6.63
C ALA A 165 -17.54 -11.37 6.91
N LYS A 166 -18.72 -11.28 6.27
CA LYS A 166 -19.77 -12.31 6.38
C LYS A 166 -19.34 -13.65 5.79
N GLU A 167 -18.66 -13.64 4.65
CA GLU A 167 -18.16 -14.87 4.02
C GLU A 167 -17.05 -15.52 4.86
N GLU A 168 -16.12 -14.74 5.41
CA GLU A 168 -15.10 -15.23 6.34
C GLU A 168 -15.71 -15.81 7.62
N GLN A 169 -16.70 -15.14 8.20
CA GLN A 169 -17.42 -15.65 9.38
C GLN A 169 -18.12 -16.98 9.08
N LYS A 170 -18.73 -17.11 7.90
CA LYS A 170 -19.37 -18.36 7.45
C LYS A 170 -18.34 -19.47 7.26
N ASN A 171 -17.21 -19.17 6.63
CA ASN A 171 -16.13 -20.14 6.45
C ASN A 171 -15.58 -20.60 7.80
N MET A 172 -15.34 -19.67 8.72
CA MET A 172 -14.86 -19.97 10.06
C MET A 172 -15.85 -20.86 10.83
N LYS A 173 -17.16 -20.57 10.76
CA LYS A 173 -18.20 -21.40 11.37
C LYS A 173 -18.17 -22.84 10.83
N LYS A 174 -18.03 -22.99 9.51
CA LYS A 174 -17.91 -24.32 8.87
C LYS A 174 -16.66 -25.07 9.35
N TYR A 175 -15.53 -24.39 9.53
CA TYR A 175 -14.33 -25.01 10.09
C TYR A 175 -14.56 -25.49 11.53
N PHE A 176 -15.22 -24.70 12.37
CA PHE A 176 -15.55 -25.10 13.74
C PHE A 176 -16.49 -26.31 13.79
N GLU A 177 -17.53 -26.33 12.95
CA GLU A 177 -18.45 -27.47 12.86
C GLU A 177 -17.72 -28.76 12.46
N ASN A 178 -16.87 -28.69 11.44
CA ASN A 178 -16.06 -29.84 11.00
C ASN A 178 -15.06 -30.29 12.09
N SER A 179 -14.45 -29.35 12.81
CA SER A 179 -13.52 -29.67 13.91
C SER A 179 -14.25 -30.40 15.03
N LEU A 180 -15.44 -29.90 15.42
CA LEU A 180 -16.25 -30.50 16.47
C LEU A 180 -16.69 -31.92 16.09
N GLU A 181 -17.08 -32.15 14.84
CA GLU A 181 -17.47 -33.48 14.36
C GLU A 181 -16.30 -34.46 14.43
N ASN A 182 -15.08 -34.01 14.10
CA ASN A 182 -13.88 -34.83 14.20
C ASN A 182 -13.55 -35.17 15.66
N GLU A 183 -13.63 -34.20 16.57
CA GLU A 183 -13.42 -34.43 18.00
C GLU A 183 -14.43 -35.44 18.57
N GLN A 184 -15.70 -35.31 18.21
CA GLN A 184 -16.75 -36.27 18.62
C GLN A 184 -16.47 -37.68 18.09
N LYS A 185 -15.95 -37.83 16.87
CA LYS A 185 -15.55 -39.14 16.32
C LYS A 185 -14.40 -39.75 17.12
N ILE A 186 -13.42 -38.95 17.51
CA ILE A 186 -12.29 -39.39 18.33
C ILE A 186 -12.77 -39.87 19.70
N ILE A 187 -13.63 -39.10 20.36
CA ILE A 187 -14.20 -39.46 21.67
C ILE A 187 -14.94 -40.80 21.59
N LYS A 188 -15.81 -40.97 20.59
CA LYS A 188 -16.55 -42.23 20.39
C LYS A 188 -15.63 -43.43 20.16
N LEU A 189 -14.48 -43.25 19.50
CA LEU A 189 -13.50 -44.32 19.32
C LEU A 189 -12.81 -44.67 20.64
N LEU A 190 -12.49 -43.67 21.46
CA LEU A 190 -11.90 -43.89 22.78
C LEU A 190 -12.86 -44.61 23.73
N GLU A 191 -14.14 -44.23 23.74
CA GLU A 191 -15.19 -44.90 24.52
C GLU A 191 -15.31 -46.38 24.14
N LYS A 192 -15.41 -46.67 22.84
CA LYS A 192 -15.46 -48.06 22.34
C LYS A 192 -14.24 -48.88 22.74
N ASN A 193 -13.05 -48.29 22.69
CA ASN A 193 -11.82 -48.96 23.11
C ASN A 193 -11.84 -49.26 24.61
N ASN A 194 -12.28 -48.32 25.44
CA ASN A 194 -12.40 -48.50 26.88
C ASN A 194 -13.44 -49.57 27.25
N ASP A 195 -14.57 -49.62 26.54
CA ASP A 195 -15.59 -50.67 26.72
C ASP A 195 -15.00 -52.06 26.40
N LEU A 196 -14.24 -52.17 25.31
CA LEU A 196 -13.60 -53.43 24.91
C LEU A 196 -12.59 -53.91 25.96
N ILE A 197 -11.75 -52.99 26.47
CA ILE A 197 -10.80 -53.27 27.55
C ILE A 197 -11.55 -53.74 28.80
N SER A 198 -12.65 -53.08 29.18
CA SER A 198 -13.46 -53.46 30.34
C SER A 198 -14.07 -54.87 30.16
N GLN A 199 -14.58 -55.20 28.97
CA GLN A 199 -15.10 -56.53 28.68
C GLN A 199 -14.02 -57.63 28.76
N LEU A 200 -12.79 -57.33 28.32
CA LEU A 200 -11.65 -58.24 28.45
C LEU A 200 -11.29 -58.47 29.92
N MET A 201 -11.24 -57.40 30.73
CA MET A 201 -10.91 -57.48 32.15
C MET A 201 -11.95 -58.25 32.98
N HIS A 202 -13.23 -58.20 32.61
CA HIS A 202 -14.29 -58.96 33.29
C HIS A 202 -14.43 -60.42 32.83
N LYS A 203 -13.76 -60.81 31.73
CA LYS A 203 -13.74 -62.20 31.20
C LYS A 203 -12.51 -63.01 31.63
N ALA A 204 -11.50 -62.36 32.19
CA ALA A 204 -10.31 -62.98 32.78
C ALA A 204 -10.54 -63.28 34.26
#